data_AF-A0AAD9VFI5-F1
#
_entry.id   AF-A0AAD9VFI5-F1
#
_cell.length_a   1.000
_cell.length_b   1.000
_cell.length_c   1.000
_cell.angle_alpha   90.00
_cell.angle_beta   90.00
_cell.angle_gamma   90.00
#
_symmetry.space_group_name_H-M   'P 1'
#
loop_
_entity.id
_entity.type
_entity.pdbx_description
1 polymer ?
#
loop_
_entity_poly.entity_id
_entity_poly.type
_entity_poly.pdbx_seq_one_letter_code
_entity_poly.pdbx_strand_id
1 'polypeptide(L)'
;MLRVAVNSAVNLPNIETIGKSDPYVVINFQGVKKKTEVIKDELNPVWNEKFEWDLGGQALSVEENLIVHVKDWERIGRNRSDDSIL
;
A
#
# COMPACT_ATOMS: atom_id res chain seq x y z
N MET A 1 18.99 10.75 5.94
CA MET A 1 17.53 10.72 5.72
C MET A 1 17.23 9.91 4.48
N LEU A 2 16.22 9.03 4.53
CA LEU A 2 15.70 8.32 3.37
C LEU A 2 14.39 8.99 2.94
N ARG A 3 14.29 9.34 1.66
CA ARG A 3 13.08 9.96 1.09
C ARG A 3 12.51 9.05 0.01
N VAL A 4 11.26 8.65 0.17
CA VAL A 4 10.53 7.82 -0.78
C VAL A 4 9.32 8.62 -1.25
N ALA A 5 9.19 8.81 -2.57
CA ALA A 5 8.04 9.46 -3.17
C ALA A 5 7.18 8.41 -3.88
N VAL A 6 5.91 8.33 -3.51
CA VAL A 6 4.91 7.48 -4.15
C VAL A 6 4.06 8.36 -5.05
N ASN A 7 4.32 8.31 -6.35
CA ASN A 7 3.65 9.18 -7.31
C ASN A 7 2.30 8.60 -7.75
N SER A 8 2.33 7.47 -8.43
CA SER A 8 1.15 6.80 -8.98
C SER A 8 1.41 5.33 -9.28
N ALA A 9 0.34 4.57 -9.46
CA ALA A 9 0.38 3.26 -10.09
C ALA A 9 -0.47 3.29 -11.36
N VAL A 10 -0.19 2.38 -12.27
CA VAL A 10 -0.92 2.24 -13.53
C VAL A 10 -1.28 0.78 -13.75
N ASN A 11 -2.44 0.54 -14.34
CA ASN A 11 -2.90 -0.79 -14.72
C ASN A 11 -2.88 -1.79 -13.55
N LEU A 12 -3.41 -1.38 -12.40
CA LEU A 12 -3.57 -2.31 -11.28
C LEU A 12 -4.60 -3.39 -11.62
N PRO A 13 -4.35 -4.66 -11.23
CA PRO A 13 -5.30 -5.72 -11.44
C PRO A 13 -6.58 -5.43 -10.64
N ASN A 14 -7.72 -5.45 -11.32
CA ASN A 14 -9.00 -5.41 -10.62
C ASN A 14 -9.25 -6.78 -9.98
N ILE A 15 -9.06 -6.86 -8.66
CA ILE A 15 -9.31 -8.08 -7.89
C ILE A 15 -10.72 -8.09 -7.29
N GLU A 16 -11.43 -6.95 -7.34
CA GLU A 16 -12.79 -6.84 -6.82
C GLU A 16 -13.82 -7.49 -7.76
N THR A 17 -14.72 -8.28 -7.18
CA THR A 17 -15.81 -8.95 -7.93
C THR A 17 -16.91 -7.97 -8.33
N ILE A 18 -17.09 -6.88 -7.57
CA ILE A 18 -18.12 -5.87 -7.79
C ILE A 18 -17.51 -4.48 -7.53
N GLY A 19 -17.32 -3.70 -8.59
CA GLY A 19 -16.65 -2.38 -8.53
C GLY A 19 -15.21 -2.44 -9.04
N LYS A 20 -14.45 -1.37 -8.79
CA LYS A 20 -12.99 -1.38 -8.96
C LYS A 20 -12.29 -1.43 -7.61
N SER A 21 -11.04 -1.87 -7.65
CA SER A 21 -10.14 -1.85 -6.50
C SER A 21 -9.96 -0.46 -5.86
N ASP A 22 -9.74 -0.46 -4.55
CA ASP A 22 -9.43 0.68 -3.71
C ASP A 22 -7.93 0.66 -3.32
N PRO A 23 -6.99 0.94 -4.25
CA PRO A 23 -5.57 0.73 -3.99
C PRO A 23 -4.94 1.74 -3.02
N TYR A 24 -4.02 1.24 -2.21
CA TYR A 24 -3.12 2.02 -1.36
C TYR A 24 -1.75 1.36 -1.27
N VAL A 25 -0.72 2.15 -0.99
CA VAL A 25 0.66 1.66 -0.86
C VAL A 25 1.06 1.64 0.60
N VAL A 26 1.65 0.52 1.03
CA VAL A 26 2.27 0.35 2.33
C VAL A 26 3.77 0.21 2.14
N ILE A 27 4.52 1.09 2.78
CA ILE A 27 5.98 1.07 2.78
C ILE A 27 6.44 0.65 4.18
N ASN A 28 7.28 -0.36 4.25
CA ASN A 28 7.92 -0.81 5.49
C ASN A 28 9.43 -0.63 5.36
N PHE A 29 9.99 0.14 6.29
CA PHE A 29 11.42 0.38 6.38
C PHE A 29 11.85 0.30 7.85
N GLN A 30 12.83 -0.56 8.16
CA GLN A 30 13.32 -0.79 9.53
C GLN A 30 12.20 -1.03 10.57
N GLY A 31 11.10 -1.70 10.19
CA GLY A 31 9.95 -1.93 11.06
C GLY A 31 8.97 -0.75 11.19
N VAL A 32 9.31 0.42 10.64
CA VAL A 32 8.40 1.56 10.53
C VAL A 32 7.56 1.42 9.28
N LYS A 33 6.26 1.21 9.48
CA LYS A 33 5.26 1.13 8.42
C LYS A 33 4.64 2.50 8.18
N LYS A 34 4.69 2.96 6.94
CA LYS A 34 3.94 4.13 6.45
C LYS A 34 3.00 3.69 5.34
N LYS A 35 1.86 4.36 5.22
CA LYS A 35 0.85 4.04 4.23
C LYS A 35 0.39 5.31 3.54
N THR A 36 0.04 5.20 2.27
CA THR A 36 -0.63 6.27 1.53
C THR A 36 -2.11 6.33 1.87
N GLU A 37 -2.75 7.38 1.39
CA GLU A 37 -4.19 7.45 1.25
C GLU A 37 -4.72 6.32 0.34
N VAL A 38 -5.96 5.94 0.59
CA VAL A 38 -6.70 4.96 -0.20
C VAL A 38 -7.45 5.72 -1.28
N ILE A 39 -7.15 5.41 -2.54
CA ILE A 39 -7.91 5.97 -3.67
C ILE A 39 -8.96 4.96 -4.04
N LYS A 40 -10.23 5.38 -4.05
CA LYS A 40 -11.35 4.47 -4.24
C LYS A 40 -11.75 4.32 -5.70
N ASP A 41 -12.16 3.12 -6.08
CA ASP A 41 -12.67 2.76 -7.41
C ASP A 41 -11.73 3.19 -8.57
N GLU A 42 -10.41 3.13 -8.37
CA GLU A 42 -9.41 3.64 -9.32
C GLU A 42 -8.27 2.65 -9.53
N LEU A 43 -8.06 2.23 -10.78
CA LEU A 43 -6.99 1.29 -11.16
C LEU A 43 -5.69 2.00 -11.54
N ASN A 44 -5.74 3.33 -11.69
CA ASN A 44 -4.59 4.20 -11.95
C ASN A 44 -4.46 5.27 -10.86
N PRO A 45 -4.27 4.86 -9.60
CA PRO A 45 -4.24 5.79 -8.48
C PRO A 45 -3.05 6.75 -8.56
N VAL A 46 -3.28 8.01 -8.23
CA VAL A 46 -2.25 9.06 -8.11
C VAL A 46 -2.22 9.55 -6.67
N TRP A 47 -1.23 9.09 -5.89
CA TRP A 47 -1.08 9.48 -4.48
C TRP A 47 -0.31 10.79 -4.31
N ASN A 48 0.77 10.98 -5.09
CA ASN A 48 1.70 12.13 -4.94
C ASN A 48 2.20 12.34 -3.49
N GLU A 49 2.35 11.27 -2.73
CA GLU A 49 2.76 11.33 -1.33
C GLU A 49 4.28 11.13 -1.17
N LYS A 50 4.83 11.76 -0.13
CA LYS A 50 6.26 11.70 0.17
C LYS A 50 6.46 11.26 1.61
N PHE A 51 7.28 10.25 1.77
CA PHE A 51 7.62 9.68 3.06
C PHE A 51 9.09 9.87 3.35
N GLU A 52 9.37 10.30 4.56
CA GLU A 52 10.72 10.54 5.05
C GLU A 52 10.98 9.67 6.28
N TRP A 53 12.14 9.02 6.30
CA TRP A 53 12.66 8.29 7.45
C TRP A 53 13.96 8.94 7.90
N ASP A 54 14.00 9.21 9.20
CA ASP A 54 15.24 9.60 9.85
C ASP A 54 16.09 8.35 10.09
N LEU A 55 17.37 8.42 9.72
CA LEU A 55 18.31 7.31 9.86
C LEU A 55 19.14 7.42 11.16
N GLY A 56 18.81 8.36 12.06
CA GLY A 56 19.53 8.54 13.31
C GLY A 56 21.01 8.88 13.14
N GLY A 57 21.40 9.46 12.00
CA GLY A 57 22.80 9.73 11.65
C GLY A 57 23.57 8.53 11.10
N GLN A 58 22.94 7.36 10.92
CA GLN A 58 23.53 6.22 10.21
C GLN A 58 23.32 6.34 8.70
N ALA A 59 24.29 5.82 7.93
CA ALA A 59 24.15 5.67 6.49
C ALA A 59 23.29 4.45 6.16
N LEU A 60 22.64 4.48 5.00
CA LEU A 60 21.89 3.31 4.50
C LEU A 60 22.87 2.14 4.30
N SER A 61 22.62 1.05 4.99
CA SER A 61 23.38 -0.19 4.84
C SER A 61 22.75 -1.08 3.76
N VAL A 62 23.57 -1.89 3.09
CA VAL A 62 23.11 -2.78 2.00
C VAL A 62 22.17 -3.89 2.52
N GLU A 63 22.24 -4.19 3.81
CA GLU A 63 21.35 -5.14 4.49
C GLU A 63 19.93 -4.58 4.73
N GLU A 64 19.73 -3.28 4.54
CA GLU A 64 18.44 -2.65 4.77
C GLU A 64 17.50 -2.84 3.59
N ASN A 65 16.31 -3.37 3.89
CA ASN A 65 15.30 -3.66 2.89
C ASN A 65 14.12 -2.70 3.03
N LEU A 66 13.85 -1.96 1.96
CA LEU A 66 12.62 -1.18 1.80
C LEU A 66 11.58 -2.06 1.13
N ILE A 67 10.54 -2.43 1.87
CA ILE A 67 9.48 -3.28 1.34
C ILE A 67 8.28 -2.41 0.99
N VAL A 68 7.85 -2.47 -0.27
CA VAL A 68 6.69 -1.72 -0.78
C VAL A 68 5.62 -2.71 -1.22
N HIS A 69 4.42 -2.58 -0.66
CA HIS A 69 3.25 -3.37 -1.03
C HIS A 69 2.14 -2.47 -1.52
N VAL A 70 1.63 -2.74 -2.72
CA VAL A 70 0.34 -2.21 -3.16
C VAL A 70 -0.74 -3.16 -2.65
N LYS A 71 -1.73 -2.64 -1.96
CA LYS A 71 -2.84 -3.40 -1.38
C LYS A 71 -4.16 -2.76 -1.77
N ASP A 72 -5.20 -3.57 -1.78
CA ASP A 72 -6.59 -3.11 -1.92
C ASP A 72 -7.19 -2.89 -0.53
N TRP A 73 -7.80 -1.74 -0.30
CA TRP A 73 -8.48 -1.44 0.96
C TRP A 73 -9.85 -2.10 0.95
N GLU A 74 -9.91 -3.36 1.37
CA GLU A 74 -11.19 -3.97 1.68
C GLU A 74 -11.75 -3.39 2.98
N ARG A 75 -12.99 -2.90 2.92
CA ARG A 75 -13.77 -2.63 4.13
C ARG A 75 -14.03 -3.96 4.83
N ILE A 76 -13.24 -4.26 5.86
CA ILE A 76 -13.54 -5.28 6.87
C ILE A 76 -14.98 -5.00 7.34
N GLY A 77 -15.94 -5.78 6.84
CA GLY A 77 -17.35 -5.46 6.97
C GLY A 77 -18.29 -6.18 5.99
N ARG A 78 -17.80 -6.79 4.91
CA ARG A 78 -18.60 -7.77 4.17
C ARG A 78 -18.18 -9.18 4.55
N ASN A 79 -18.91 -9.73 5.51
CA ASN A 79 -19.08 -11.15 5.73
C ASN A 79 -19.26 -11.88 4.39
N ARG A 80 -18.16 -12.39 3.80
CA ARG A 80 -18.25 -13.48 2.83
C ARG A 80 -18.40 -14.73 3.66
N SER A 81 -19.66 -15.12 3.82
CA SER A 81 -20.17 -16.35 4.42
C SER A 81 -19.29 -17.57 4.12
N ASP A 82 -18.43 -17.90 5.08
CA ASP A 82 -18.02 -19.28 5.35
C ASP A 82 -19.16 -19.92 6.16
N ASP A 83 -20.27 -20.18 5.49
CA ASP A 83 -21.37 -21.00 6.02
C ASP A 83 -22.19 -21.55 4.85
N SER A 84 -21.52 -22.35 4.02
CA SER A 84 -22.19 -23.31 3.14
C SER A 84 -21.99 -24.68 3.75
N ILE A 85 -22.77 -24.98 4.78
CA ILE A 85 -23.14 -26.35 5.09
C ILE A 85 -23.91 -26.87 3.87
N LEU A 86 -23.31 -27.81 3.14
CA LEU A 86 -23.88 -29.09 2.71
C LEU A 86 -22.74 -30.00 2.22
#